data_AF-A0A935ZRN9-F1
#
_entry.id   AF-A0A935ZRN9-F1
#
_cell.length_a   1.000
_cell.length_b   1.000
_cell.length_c   1.000
_cell.angle_alpha   90.00
_cell.angle_beta   90.00
_cell.angle_gamma   90.00
#
_symmetry.space_group_name_H-M   'P 1'
#
loop_
_entity.id
_entity.type
_entity.pdbx_description
1 polymer ?
#
loop_
_entity_poly.entity_id
_entity_poly.type
_entity_poly.pdbx_seq_one_letter_code
_entity_poly.pdbx_strand_id
1 'polypeptide(L)'
;MIKPSTNFVPTIITWTPVANLSCTDCLEPTAKPDVTTNYLLTLEDANGCTVSDNMNITVRVEEADIYIPTVFSPNGDNINDIFEVVFHFPDKTKINVFQIFDRWGNQLYEKSKWYNR
;
A
#
# COMPACT_ATOMS: atom_id res chain seq x y z
N MET A 1 -6.13 -6.08 12.38
CA MET A 1 -7.22 -6.53 13.26
C MET A 1 -7.34 -5.50 14.37
N ILE A 2 -8.55 -4.99 14.59
CA ILE A 2 -8.84 -3.99 15.62
C ILE A 2 -9.25 -4.74 16.90
N LYS A 3 -8.70 -4.35 18.07
CA LYS A 3 -9.05 -4.93 19.38
C LYS A 3 -9.11 -3.84 20.46
N PRO A 4 -10.26 -3.15 20.61
CA PRO A 4 -10.46 -2.17 21.67
C PRO A 4 -10.47 -2.87 23.04
N SER A 5 -9.87 -2.24 24.06
CA SER A 5 -9.98 -2.69 25.45
C SER A 5 -10.98 -1.81 26.17
N THR A 6 -12.04 -2.40 26.73
CA THR A 6 -13.07 -1.66 27.45
C THR A 6 -13.63 -2.46 28.61
N ASN A 7 -13.96 -1.78 29.72
CA ASN A 7 -14.77 -2.31 30.82
C ASN A 7 -16.27 -1.99 30.66
N PHE A 8 -16.63 -1.35 29.55
CA PHE A 8 -17.99 -1.00 29.16
C PHE A 8 -18.68 -2.23 28.55
N VAL A 9 -19.94 -2.49 28.90
CA VAL A 9 -20.75 -3.59 28.34
C VAL A 9 -21.74 -3.01 27.33
N PRO A 10 -21.40 -2.96 26.03
CA PRO A 10 -22.26 -2.36 25.03
C PRO A 10 -23.45 -3.26 24.70
N THR A 11 -24.60 -2.64 24.46
CA THR A 11 -25.77 -3.23 23.80
C THR A 11 -25.79 -2.88 22.31
N ILE A 12 -25.23 -1.73 21.94
CA ILE A 12 -25.05 -1.30 20.55
C ILE A 12 -23.58 -0.99 20.31
N ILE A 13 -23.07 -1.45 19.17
CA ILE A 13 -21.72 -1.20 18.67
C ILE A 13 -21.87 -0.60 17.28
N THR A 14 -21.23 0.53 17.04
CA THR A 14 -21.22 1.16 15.72
C THR A 14 -19.82 1.62 15.34
N TRP A 15 -19.43 1.31 14.11
CA TRP A 15 -18.19 1.78 13.50
C TRP A 15 -18.48 2.69 12.31
N THR A 16 -17.76 3.82 12.23
CA THR A 16 -17.86 4.76 11.09
C THR A 16 -16.47 5.20 10.65
N PRO A 17 -16.13 5.17 9.35
CA PRO A 17 -16.94 4.70 8.22
C PRO A 17 -17.08 3.17 8.20
N VAL A 18 -18.12 2.67 7.53
CA VAL A 18 -18.38 1.22 7.39
C VAL A 18 -17.48 0.55 6.34
N ALA A 19 -16.87 1.35 5.45
CA ALA A 19 -16.06 0.84 4.37
C ALA A 19 -14.84 0.06 4.88
N ASN A 20 -14.52 -1.03 4.20
CA ASN A 20 -13.32 -1.83 4.44
C ASN A 20 -13.22 -2.45 5.86
N LEU A 21 -14.36 -2.58 6.57
CA LEU A 21 -14.50 -3.35 7.81
C LEU A 21 -15.20 -4.69 7.54
N SER A 22 -14.83 -5.74 8.28
CA SER A 22 -15.52 -7.03 8.20
C SER A 22 -16.89 -7.06 8.88
N CYS A 23 -17.11 -6.21 9.88
CA CYS A 23 -18.36 -6.01 10.60
C CYS A 23 -18.36 -4.61 11.22
N THR A 24 -19.55 -4.04 11.46
CA THR A 24 -19.73 -2.69 12.02
C THR A 24 -20.40 -2.69 13.39
N ASP A 25 -20.82 -3.86 13.85
CA ASP A 25 -21.59 -4.17 15.05
C ASP A 25 -20.83 -5.12 16.00
N CYS A 26 -19.52 -5.23 15.82
CA CYS A 26 -18.63 -6.13 16.54
C CYS A 26 -17.46 -5.36 17.16
N LEU A 27 -16.91 -5.83 18.28
CA LEU A 27 -15.73 -5.19 18.90
C LEU A 27 -14.44 -5.45 18.13
N GLU A 28 -14.33 -6.59 17.43
CA GLU A 28 -13.09 -7.01 16.77
C GLU A 28 -13.22 -7.10 15.24
N PRO A 29 -13.48 -6.00 14.51
CA PRO A 29 -13.49 -6.04 13.07
C PRO A 29 -12.07 -6.19 12.50
N THR A 30 -11.99 -6.83 11.34
CA THR A 30 -10.83 -6.74 10.48
C THR A 30 -10.99 -5.55 9.54
N ALA A 31 -10.13 -4.55 9.71
CA ALA A 31 -10.05 -3.37 8.83
C ALA A 31 -8.97 -3.55 7.74
N LYS A 32 -9.30 -3.22 6.49
CA LYS A 32 -8.39 -3.24 5.33
C LYS A 32 -8.61 -2.01 4.43
N PRO A 33 -8.42 -0.78 4.94
CA PRO A 33 -8.65 0.42 4.14
C PRO A 33 -7.61 0.58 3.02
N ASP A 34 -8.03 1.13 1.87
CA ASP A 34 -7.14 1.41 0.73
C ASP A 34 -6.33 2.71 0.91
N VAL A 35 -6.83 3.63 1.73
CA VAL A 35 -6.20 4.91 2.07
C VAL A 35 -6.21 5.11 3.57
N THR A 36 -5.34 5.99 4.09
CA THR A 36 -5.33 6.32 5.51
C THR A 36 -6.73 6.74 5.96
N THR A 37 -7.29 5.99 6.92
CA THR A 37 -8.69 6.12 7.34
C THR A 37 -8.77 6.19 8.85
N ASN A 38 -9.56 7.15 9.36
CA ASN A 38 -9.89 7.24 10.77
C ASN A 38 -11.25 6.57 11.03
N TYR A 39 -11.27 5.54 11.86
CA TYR A 39 -12.46 4.83 12.28
C TYR A 39 -12.90 5.30 13.67
N LEU A 40 -14.15 5.73 13.80
CA LEU A 40 -14.80 6.05 15.05
C LEU A 40 -15.59 4.84 15.54
N LEU A 41 -15.26 4.34 16.72
CA LEU A 41 -16.06 3.39 17.48
C LEU A 41 -17.02 4.17 18.38
N THR A 42 -18.30 3.85 18.34
CA THR A 42 -19.28 4.32 19.32
C THR A 42 -19.99 3.12 19.94
N LEU A 43 -20.00 3.09 21.26
CA LEU A 43 -20.62 2.05 22.08
C LEU A 43 -21.75 2.68 22.90
N GLU A 44 -22.87 1.98 23.02
CA GLU A 44 -24.01 2.39 23.86
C GLU A 44 -24.41 1.23 24.78
N ASP A 45 -24.65 1.50 26.06
CA ASP A 45 -25.15 0.49 27.01
C ASP A 45 -26.69 0.46 27.08
N ALA A 46 -27.23 -0.45 27.89
CA ALA A 46 -28.68 -0.61 28.06
C ALA A 46 -29.36 0.60 28.74
N ASN A 47 -28.58 1.50 29.35
CA ASN A 47 -29.06 2.72 29.98
C ASN A 47 -28.98 3.94 29.04
N GLY A 48 -28.51 3.74 27.80
CA GLY A 48 -28.30 4.81 26.82
C GLY A 48 -27.04 5.64 27.06
N CYS A 49 -26.11 5.20 27.91
CA CYS A 49 -24.82 5.85 28.04
C CYS A 49 -24.00 5.57 26.78
N THR A 50 -23.42 6.61 26.18
CA THR A 50 -22.58 6.47 24.98
C THR A 50 -21.12 6.79 25.26
N VAL A 51 -20.21 5.94 24.80
CA VAL A 51 -18.76 6.20 24.78
C VAL A 51 -18.22 6.03 23.38
N SER A 52 -17.23 6.84 22.99
CA SER A 52 -16.65 6.78 21.65
C SER A 52 -15.14 6.95 21.66
N ASP A 53 -14.46 6.29 20.71
CA ASP A 53 -13.00 6.38 20.53
C ASP A 53 -12.62 6.36 19.05
N ASN A 54 -11.51 7.01 18.70
CA ASN A 54 -11.00 7.11 17.34
C ASN A 54 -9.78 6.23 17.11
N MET A 55 -9.72 5.64 15.92
CA MET A 55 -8.64 4.78 15.49
C MET A 55 -8.14 5.18 14.10
N ASN A 56 -6.95 5.77 14.05
CA ASN A 56 -6.31 6.07 12.80
C ASN A 56 -5.55 4.85 12.26
N ILE A 57 -5.99 4.32 11.12
CA ILE A 57 -5.23 3.33 10.36
C ILE A 57 -4.50 4.05 9.23
N THR A 58 -3.19 4.16 9.36
CA THR A 58 -2.34 4.76 8.33
C THR A 58 -2.00 3.74 7.25
N VAL A 59 -2.38 4.05 6.01
CA VAL A 59 -1.97 3.32 4.82
C VAL A 59 -0.82 4.08 4.18
N ARG A 60 0.35 3.44 4.13
CA ARG A 60 1.52 3.98 3.42
C ARG A 60 1.41 3.54 1.97
N VAL A 61 1.03 4.47 1.11
CA VAL A 61 1.21 4.31 -0.34
C VAL A 61 2.63 4.75 -0.63
N GLU A 62 3.51 3.79 -0.85
CA GLU A 62 4.85 4.07 -1.36
C GLU A 62 4.73 4.17 -2.87
N GLU A 63 4.93 5.38 -3.40
CA GLU A 63 5.09 5.53 -4.84
C GLU A 63 6.31 4.74 -5.29
N ALA A 64 6.21 4.14 -6.48
CA ALA A 64 7.34 3.45 -7.07
C ALA A 64 8.41 4.48 -7.48
N ASP A 65 9.47 4.56 -6.70
CA ASP A 65 10.70 5.27 -7.05
C ASP A 65 11.52 4.37 -7.98
N ILE A 66 11.42 4.65 -9.28
CA ILE A 66 12.08 3.90 -10.34
C ILE A 66 13.10 4.82 -11.02
N TYR A 67 14.37 4.42 -10.94
CA TYR A 67 15.45 5.04 -11.71
C TYR A 67 15.72 4.23 -12.98
N ILE A 68 15.56 4.89 -14.13
CA ILE A 68 15.90 4.34 -15.45
C ILE A 68 17.03 5.20 -16.03
N PRO A 69 18.23 4.63 -16.25
CA PRO A 69 19.34 5.37 -16.84
C PRO A 69 18.98 5.92 -18.23
N THR A 70 19.33 7.17 -18.50
CA THR A 70 19.14 7.81 -19.81
C THR A 70 20.38 7.71 -20.71
N VAL A 71 21.52 7.30 -20.14
CA VAL A 71 22.80 7.17 -20.82
C VAL A 71 23.42 5.84 -20.45
N PHE A 72 23.96 5.15 -21.46
CA PHE A 72 24.66 3.88 -21.34
C PHE A 72 25.85 3.89 -22.30
N SER A 73 27.04 3.65 -21.77
CA SER A 73 28.30 3.67 -22.51
C SER A 73 29.12 2.44 -22.12
N PRO A 74 28.86 1.27 -22.74
CA PRO A 74 29.56 0.01 -22.42
C PRO A 74 30.96 -0.02 -23.04
N ASN A 75 31.84 0.88 -22.61
CA ASN A 75 33.21 1.05 -23.11
C ASN A 75 34.28 0.54 -22.12
N GLY A 76 33.88 0.09 -20.93
CA GLY A 76 34.76 -0.48 -19.91
C GLY A 76 35.49 0.54 -19.03
N ASP A 77 35.03 1.79 -18.98
CA ASP A 77 35.60 2.84 -18.13
C ASP A 77 35.01 2.88 -16.69
N ASN A 78 34.08 1.97 -16.39
CA ASN A 78 33.26 1.85 -15.19
C ASN A 78 32.26 3.00 -14.99
N ILE A 79 31.99 3.80 -16.03
CA ILE A 79 31.02 4.90 -16.00
C ILE A 79 29.89 4.56 -16.97
N ASN A 80 28.69 4.35 -16.44
CA ASN A 80 27.48 3.99 -17.21
C ASN A 80 27.65 2.73 -18.09
N ASP A 81 28.52 1.79 -17.69
CA ASP A 81 28.80 0.53 -18.41
C ASP A 81 27.69 -0.53 -18.27
N ILE A 82 26.79 -0.37 -17.29
CA ILE A 82 25.71 -1.30 -17.00
C ILE A 82 24.39 -0.56 -17.09
N PHE A 83 23.50 -1.03 -17.97
CA PHE A 83 22.12 -0.58 -18.00
C PHE A 83 21.32 -1.41 -16.99
N GLU A 84 21.03 -0.81 -15.85
CA GLU A 84 20.23 -1.41 -14.80
C GLU A 84 19.11 -0.47 -14.38
N VAL A 85 17.87 -0.97 -14.43
CA VAL A 85 16.72 -0.29 -13.82
C VAL A 85 16.74 -0.59 -12.34
N VAL A 86 16.72 0.47 -11.52
CA VAL A 86 16.82 0.39 -10.07
C VAL A 86 15.51 0.83 -9.45
N PHE A 87 15.00 0.06 -8.50
CA PHE A 87 13.86 0.42 -7.65
C PHE A 87 14.39 0.90 -6.30
N HIS A 88 13.98 2.07 -5.80
CA HIS A 88 14.37 2.48 -4.44
C HIS A 88 13.31 2.08 -3.42
N PHE A 89 12.03 2.33 -3.72
CA PHE A 89 10.88 1.92 -2.91
C PHE A 89 9.64 1.79 -3.81
N PRO A 90 8.66 0.94 -3.48
CA PRO A 90 8.75 -0.17 -2.51
C PRO A 90 9.63 -1.32 -3.03
N ASP A 91 10.33 -2.02 -2.13
CA ASP A 91 11.32 -3.09 -2.41
C ASP A 91 10.79 -4.28 -3.25
N LYS A 92 9.46 -4.40 -3.40
CA LYS A 92 8.79 -5.47 -4.14
C LYS A 92 8.30 -5.05 -5.52
N THR A 93 8.70 -3.86 -5.98
CA THR A 93 8.36 -3.39 -7.33
C THR A 93 9.01 -4.30 -8.37
N LYS A 94 8.25 -4.64 -9.41
CA LYS A 94 8.71 -5.45 -10.54
C LYS A 94 8.23 -4.86 -11.84
N ILE A 95 9.06 -4.94 -12.87
CA ILE A 95 8.65 -4.70 -14.24
C ILE A 95 8.27 -6.04 -14.86
N ASN A 96 7.01 -6.16 -15.28
CA ASN A 96 6.51 -7.37 -15.92
C ASN A 96 7.19 -7.61 -17.27
N VAL A 97 7.34 -6.54 -18.06
CA VAL A 97 7.99 -6.54 -19.38
C VAL A 97 8.73 -5.21 -19.54
N PHE A 98 10.02 -5.27 -19.84
CA PHE A 98 10.83 -4.13 -20.27
C PHE A 98 11.19 -4.33 -21.74
N GLN A 99 10.90 -3.34 -22.58
CA GLN A 99 11.14 -3.39 -24.03
C GLN A 99 11.84 -2.13 -24.52
N ILE A 100 12.73 -2.31 -25.51
CA ILE A 100 13.36 -1.20 -26.25
C ILE A 100 12.96 -1.34 -27.72
N PHE A 101 12.53 -0.23 -28.32
CA PHE A 101 12.15 -0.16 -29.73
C PHE A 101 13.02 0.85 -30.48
N ASP A 102 13.20 0.64 -31.78
CA ASP A 102 13.77 1.66 -32.66
C ASP A 102 12.77 2.77 -33.03
N ARG A 103 13.21 3.74 -33.84
CA ARG A 103 12.35 4.87 -34.26
C ARG A 103 11.19 4.46 -35.18
N TRP A 104 11.23 3.26 -35.76
CA TRP A 104 10.21 2.71 -36.64
C TRP A 104 9.28 1.73 -35.91
N GLY A 105 9.47 1.53 -34.60
CA GLY A 105 8.66 0.64 -33.77
C GLY A 105 9.09 -0.83 -33.82
N ASN A 106 10.25 -1.17 -34.40
CA ASN A 106 10.77 -2.54 -34.32
C ASN A 106 11.35 -2.79 -32.93
N GLN A 107 11.03 -3.93 -32.32
CA GLN A 107 11.57 -4.33 -31.01
C GLN A 107 13.04 -4.75 -31.12
N LEU A 108 13.90 -4.11 -30.33
CA LEU A 108 15.33 -4.39 -30.24
C LEU A 108 15.70 -5.22 -29.01
N TYR A 109 14.95 -5.11 -27.92
CA TYR A 109 15.22 -5.81 -26.66
C TYR A 109 13.92 -6.11 -25.91
N GLU A 110 13.90 -7.22 -25.17
CA GLU A 110 12.85 -7.55 -24.23
C GLU A 110 13.41 -8.29 -23.02
N LYS A 111 12.90 -7.96 -21.83
CA LYS A 111 13.11 -8.74 -20.60
C LYS A 111 11.84 -8.83 -19.79
N SER A 112 11.41 -10.06 -19.52
CA SER A 112 10.27 -10.35 -18.65
C SER A 112 10.70 -10.43 -17.17
N LYS A 113 9.85 -9.96 -16.26
CA LYS A 113 10.03 -10.09 -14.80
C LYS A 113 11.37 -9.53 -14.30
N TRP A 114 11.61 -8.25 -14.51
CA TRP A 114 12.74 -7.53 -13.93
C TRP A 114 12.39 -7.05 -12.51
N TYR A 115 13.27 -7.27 -11.55
CA TYR A 115 13.21 -6.77 -10.17
C TYR A 115 14.64 -6.45 -9.71
N ASN A 116 14.82 -5.67 -8.64
CA ASN A 116 16.15 -5.44 -8.05
C ASN A 116 16.79 -6.78 -7.66
N ARG A 117 18.10 -6.89 -7.81
CA ARG A 117 18.86 -8.03 -7.26
C ARG A 117 18.82 -8.08 -5.73
#